data_AF-A0A2B7XTK9-F1
#
_entry.id   AF-A0A2B7XTK9-F1
#
_cell.length_a   1.000
_cell.length_b   1.000
_cell.length_c   1.000
_cell.angle_alpha   90.00
_cell.angle_beta   90.00
_cell.angle_gamma   90.00
#
_symmetry.space_group_name_H-M   'P 1'
#
loop_
_entity.id
_entity.type
_entity.pdbx_description
1 polymer ?
#
loop_
_entity_poly.entity_id
_entity_poly.type
_entity_poly.pdbx_seq_one_letter_code
_entity_poly.pdbx_strand_id
1 'polypeptide(L)'
;MASTDPAPPPRARPVLPKLQSPPRSPPPYEPSSEPSSEPSSASSTEPLQPDFPSKLQLQQQPLNPKLPSQRQQQKQQSSPLYRRIALGLCILLIVVGIACVLGALLVGDARKRYGPTMPRRVLTNFPDPGLLEYNGTWYAFGTNPTQHDFNAEFHVPIAMPVNSADKSSDGSGDWHGGFFGEWKHTGRDALPQVAMWETKRDHWAPDVITRPDGRHVLYYSGELNIWKRHHCVGVAVSETTNPLGPYHPEFAYLACPIEHGGGIDPSAIIDTDGTIYVVYKGDGNSVGRGGNCNNAIPPLKSTPLLLQKLKSDAITPDGELVQILDRVKEDGPLVEAPNIIRSSEGVYFLFYSSHCFDSPDYDLKYATAKNIRGPYTRAKRALLKSGDYDLVSPGGATVSKDGTKIVFHANCPEGRCMWVGAIEIKATEVNFVAPPG
;
A
#
# COMPACT_ATOMS: atom_id res chain seq x y z
N MET A 1 -35.02 59.16 -24.58
CA MET A 1 -33.61 59.58 -24.61
C MET A 1 -32.81 58.49 -23.95
N ALA A 2 -31.96 57.77 -24.71
CA ALA A 2 -31.11 56.71 -24.16
C ALA A 2 -29.75 57.31 -23.83
N SER A 3 -29.23 57.02 -22.63
CA SER A 3 -27.86 57.37 -22.26
C SER A 3 -26.93 56.25 -22.71
N THR A 4 -25.89 56.59 -23.46
CA THR A 4 -24.85 55.65 -23.90
C THR A 4 -23.53 56.02 -23.25
N ASP A 5 -23.08 55.24 -22.28
CA ASP A 5 -21.73 55.39 -21.73
C ASP A 5 -20.66 54.96 -22.76
N PRO A 6 -19.52 55.67 -22.84
CA PRO A 6 -18.45 55.35 -23.78
C PRO A 6 -17.63 54.14 -23.31
N ALA A 7 -17.25 53.28 -24.26
CA ALA A 7 -16.43 52.10 -24.00
C ALA A 7 -14.99 52.47 -23.56
N PRO A 8 -14.36 51.69 -22.67
CA PRO A 8 -12.99 51.94 -22.22
C PRO A 8 -11.94 51.66 -23.32
N PRO A 9 -10.76 52.32 -23.28
CA PRO A 9 -9.74 52.19 -24.29
C PRO A 9 -9.07 50.80 -24.28
N PRO A 10 -8.52 50.34 -25.43
CA PRO A 10 -7.91 49.02 -25.54
C PRO A 10 -6.60 48.93 -24.72
N ARG A 11 -6.43 47.81 -24.00
CA ARG A 11 -5.17 47.52 -23.28
C ARG A 11 -4.02 47.31 -24.28
N ALA A 12 -2.87 47.90 -23.96
CA ALA A 12 -1.64 47.68 -24.72
C ALA A 12 -1.22 46.20 -24.69
N ARG A 13 -0.73 45.68 -25.82
CA ARG A 13 -0.20 44.32 -25.92
C ARG A 13 1.16 44.22 -25.23
N PRO A 14 1.46 43.13 -24.50
CA PRO A 14 2.81 42.89 -23.99
C PRO A 14 3.81 42.71 -25.14
N VAL A 15 4.98 43.34 -25.03
CA VAL A 15 6.11 43.12 -25.96
C VAL A 15 6.85 41.86 -25.51
N LEU A 16 6.81 40.81 -26.32
CA LEU A 16 7.59 39.59 -26.10
C LEU A 16 9.10 39.88 -26.28
N PRO A 17 9.97 39.48 -25.33
CA PRO A 17 11.41 39.54 -25.54
C PRO A 17 11.82 38.52 -26.63
N LYS A 18 12.76 38.92 -27.50
CA LYS A 18 13.34 38.03 -28.52
C LYS A 18 14.10 36.91 -27.83
N LEU A 19 13.74 35.65 -28.09
CA LEU A 19 14.59 34.51 -27.72
C LEU A 19 15.93 34.60 -28.46
N GLN A 20 17.02 34.55 -27.70
CA GLN A 20 18.33 34.23 -28.26
C GLN A 20 18.40 32.72 -28.51
N SER A 21 18.95 32.32 -29.65
CA SER A 21 19.19 30.92 -30.01
C SER A 21 20.22 30.27 -29.07
N PRO A 22 20.04 29.01 -28.63
CA PRO A 22 21.00 28.34 -27.77
C PRO A 22 22.35 28.11 -28.48
N PRO A 23 23.48 28.11 -27.74
CA PRO A 23 24.78 27.78 -28.31
C PRO A 23 24.83 26.31 -28.77
N ARG A 24 25.60 26.05 -29.83
CA ARG A 24 25.80 24.69 -30.36
C ARG A 24 26.48 23.78 -29.34
N SER A 25 26.05 22.52 -29.29
CA SER A 25 26.68 21.46 -28.52
C SER A 25 28.18 21.30 -28.87
N PRO A 26 29.06 21.04 -27.88
CA PRO A 26 30.43 20.61 -28.17
C PRO A 26 30.44 19.21 -28.82
N PRO A 27 31.49 18.87 -29.59
CA PRO A 27 31.61 17.55 -30.22
C PRO A 27 31.86 16.45 -29.18
N PRO A 28 31.48 15.19 -29.47
CA PRO A 28 31.75 14.06 -28.59
C PRO A 28 33.25 13.73 -28.53
N TYR A 29 33.69 13.25 -27.37
CA TYR A 29 35.04 12.77 -27.11
C TYR A 29 35.26 11.40 -27.79
N GLU A 30 36.36 11.24 -28.54
CA GLU A 30 36.85 9.92 -28.97
C GLU A 30 37.63 9.24 -27.83
N PRO A 31 37.42 7.92 -27.63
CA PRO A 31 38.45 7.01 -27.14
C PRO A 31 38.96 6.10 -28.26
N SER A 32 40.28 5.90 -28.29
CA SER A 32 41.01 5.09 -29.26
C SER A 32 40.59 3.61 -29.33
N SER A 33 40.56 3.06 -30.54
CA SER A 33 40.36 1.64 -30.86
C SER A 33 41.60 0.77 -30.64
N GLU A 34 41.43 -0.45 -30.13
CA GLU A 34 41.88 -1.73 -30.76
C GLU A 34 41.41 -2.98 -29.96
N PRO A 35 41.40 -4.24 -30.49
CA PRO A 35 40.11 -4.77 -30.92
C PRO A 35 39.73 -6.21 -30.46
N SER A 36 38.47 -6.54 -30.75
CA SER A 36 37.93 -7.88 -31.10
C SER A 36 37.99 -9.03 -30.09
N SER A 37 36.82 -9.46 -29.60
CA SER A 37 36.27 -10.78 -29.98
C SER A 37 34.77 -10.90 -29.63
N GLU A 38 34.01 -11.48 -30.56
CA GLU A 38 32.57 -11.80 -30.52
C GLU A 38 32.43 -13.20 -31.21
N PRO A 39 31.28 -13.92 -31.13
CA PRO A 39 30.07 -13.65 -30.37
C PRO A 39 29.47 -14.89 -29.62
N SER A 40 28.30 -14.65 -29.04
CA SER A 40 27.19 -15.53 -28.59
C SER A 40 27.00 -16.92 -29.30
N SER A 41 26.23 -17.89 -28.80
CA SER A 41 24.94 -17.80 -28.08
C SER A 41 24.43 -19.17 -27.50
N ALA A 42 23.37 -19.08 -26.68
CA ALA A 42 22.22 -20.00 -26.58
C ALA A 42 22.23 -21.27 -25.65
N SER A 43 21.34 -21.19 -24.65
CA SER A 43 20.23 -22.13 -24.35
C SER A 43 20.42 -23.49 -23.65
N SER A 44 19.96 -23.52 -22.39
CA SER A 44 18.95 -24.43 -21.79
C SER A 44 19.24 -25.91 -21.39
N THR A 45 18.44 -26.32 -20.38
CA THR A 45 18.00 -27.67 -19.92
C THR A 45 18.85 -28.50 -18.91
N GLU A 46 18.15 -28.84 -17.81
CA GLU A 46 18.18 -30.01 -16.89
C GLU A 46 19.45 -30.81 -16.55
N PRO A 47 19.51 -31.32 -15.30
CA PRO A 47 20.23 -32.54 -14.95
C PRO A 47 19.32 -33.62 -14.32
N LEU A 48 19.18 -34.76 -14.99
CA LEU A 48 18.69 -36.01 -14.41
C LEU A 48 19.72 -37.13 -14.59
N GLN A 49 20.16 -37.68 -13.45
CA GLN A 49 20.77 -38.99 -13.18
C GLN A 49 21.88 -39.57 -14.11
N PRO A 50 23.02 -40.03 -13.55
CA PRO A 50 23.97 -40.87 -14.27
C PRO A 50 23.59 -42.36 -14.19
N ASP A 51 23.83 -43.09 -15.28
CA ASP A 51 23.68 -44.54 -15.35
C ASP A 51 25.02 -45.25 -15.71
N PHE A 52 25.10 -46.55 -15.46
CA PHE A 52 26.33 -47.36 -15.35
C PHE A 52 27.17 -47.54 -16.64
N PRO A 53 28.39 -48.10 -16.48
CA PRO A 53 28.69 -49.31 -17.26
C PRO A 53 29.21 -50.51 -16.45
N SER A 54 28.58 -51.67 -16.67
CA SER A 54 29.17 -52.97 -17.11
C SER A 54 30.59 -53.35 -16.64
N LYS A 55 30.93 -54.59 -16.24
CA LYS A 55 30.33 -55.96 -16.26
C LYS A 55 31.15 -56.83 -15.24
N LEU A 56 31.11 -58.17 -15.08
CA LEU A 56 30.59 -59.34 -15.81
C LEU A 56 30.36 -60.53 -14.82
N GLN A 57 29.64 -61.59 -15.23
CA GLN A 57 29.76 -63.03 -14.86
C GLN A 57 29.97 -63.46 -13.38
N LEU A 58 29.16 -64.34 -12.76
CA LEU A 58 28.75 -65.68 -13.25
C LEU A 58 27.54 -66.25 -12.47
N GLN A 59 26.79 -67.14 -13.15
CA GLN A 59 25.95 -68.26 -12.64
C GLN A 59 24.72 -68.03 -11.72
N GLN A 60 23.56 -68.35 -12.31
CA GLN A 60 22.36 -68.93 -11.66
C GLN A 60 22.74 -70.30 -11.03
N GLN A 61 22.05 -70.94 -10.07
CA GLN A 61 20.61 -71.23 -9.88
C GLN A 61 20.47 -72.07 -8.56
N PRO A 62 19.28 -72.50 -8.05
CA PRO A 62 18.10 -71.76 -7.55
C PRO A 62 17.72 -72.04 -6.06
N LEU A 63 16.59 -71.44 -5.64
CA LEU A 63 15.72 -71.65 -4.47
C LEU A 63 15.59 -73.13 -3.98
N ASN A 64 15.34 -73.45 -2.70
CA ASN A 64 14.13 -73.09 -1.92
C ASN A 64 14.29 -73.34 -0.37
N PRO A 65 13.44 -72.78 0.53
CA PRO A 65 13.68 -72.74 1.98
C PRO A 65 12.80 -73.69 2.83
N LYS A 66 13.11 -73.80 4.14
CA LYS A 66 12.12 -74.06 5.21
C LYS A 66 12.64 -73.66 6.62
N LEU A 67 11.69 -73.36 7.52
CA LEU A 67 11.85 -72.77 8.86
C LEU A 67 11.40 -73.80 9.97
N PRO A 68 11.33 -73.51 11.29
CA PRO A 68 12.36 -73.80 12.30
C PRO A 68 11.86 -74.65 13.51
N SER A 69 12.49 -74.47 14.69
CA SER A 69 12.15 -74.92 16.08
C SER A 69 12.97 -76.12 16.60
N GLN A 70 13.26 -76.31 17.90
CA GLN A 70 12.57 -75.83 19.13
C GLN A 70 13.48 -75.22 20.24
N ARG A 71 12.84 -74.74 21.32
CA ARG A 71 13.37 -74.00 22.48
C ARG A 71 14.06 -74.87 23.54
N GLN A 72 14.96 -74.27 24.32
CA GLN A 72 15.02 -74.47 25.78
C GLN A 72 15.27 -73.14 26.53
N GLN A 73 14.80 -73.03 27.77
CA GLN A 73 14.82 -71.81 28.59
C GLN A 73 16.07 -71.73 29.48
N GLN A 74 16.65 -70.54 29.64
CA GLN A 74 17.56 -70.23 30.75
C GLN A 74 17.27 -68.86 31.36
N LYS A 75 17.36 -68.77 32.71
CA LYS A 75 17.28 -67.52 33.47
C LYS A 75 18.47 -66.63 33.10
N GLN A 76 18.22 -65.53 32.39
CA GLN A 76 19.29 -64.61 32.00
C GLN A 76 19.49 -63.53 33.08
N GLN A 77 20.50 -63.71 33.93
CA GLN A 77 21.04 -62.61 34.73
C GLN A 77 21.53 -61.52 33.77
N SER A 78 20.95 -60.32 33.82
CA SER A 78 21.33 -59.24 32.91
C SER A 78 22.74 -58.76 33.23
N SER A 79 23.64 -58.92 32.26
CA SER A 79 25.05 -58.58 32.40
C SER A 79 25.25 -57.09 32.72
N PRO A 80 26.37 -56.69 33.35
CA PRO A 80 26.66 -55.28 33.58
C PRO A 80 26.72 -54.47 32.27
N LEU A 81 27.04 -55.12 31.14
CA LEU A 81 26.94 -54.55 29.81
C LEU A 81 25.48 -54.22 29.42
N TYR A 82 24.54 -55.13 29.70
CA TYR A 82 23.11 -54.89 29.44
C TYR A 82 22.56 -53.72 30.26
N ARG A 83 22.99 -53.57 31.53
CA ARG A 83 22.63 -52.39 32.35
C ARG A 83 23.20 -51.08 31.78
N ARG A 84 24.43 -51.09 31.24
CA ARG A 84 25.03 -49.93 30.58
C ARG A 84 24.33 -49.57 29.27
N ILE A 85 23.94 -50.56 28.47
CA ILE A 85 23.17 -50.35 27.23
C ILE A 85 21.77 -49.82 27.55
N ALA A 86 21.08 -50.40 28.54
CA ALA A 86 19.78 -49.91 28.99
C ALA A 86 19.85 -48.46 29.52
N LEU A 87 20.87 -48.12 30.32
CA LEU A 87 21.07 -46.76 30.80
C LEU A 87 21.37 -45.78 29.65
N GLY A 88 22.19 -46.19 28.67
CA GLY A 88 22.46 -45.40 27.47
C GLY A 88 21.22 -45.15 26.62
N LEU A 89 20.36 -46.17 26.45
CA LEU A 89 19.07 -46.03 25.77
C LEU A 89 18.09 -45.13 26.54
N CYS A 90 18.03 -45.24 27.88
CA CYS A 90 17.23 -44.32 28.69
C CYS A 90 17.70 -42.87 28.57
N ILE A 91 19.01 -42.61 28.61
CA ILE A 91 19.57 -41.27 28.42
C ILE A 91 19.26 -40.76 27.01
N LEU A 92 19.42 -41.59 25.97
CA LEU A 92 19.09 -41.22 24.59
C LEU A 92 17.59 -40.88 24.44
N LEU A 93 16.69 -41.66 25.03
CA LEU A 93 15.25 -41.38 25.03
C LEU A 93 14.90 -40.09 25.77
N ILE A 94 15.59 -39.77 26.87
CA ILE A 94 15.42 -38.49 27.58
C ILE A 94 15.92 -37.32 26.72
N VAL A 95 17.09 -37.45 26.09
CA VAL A 95 17.64 -36.40 25.20
C VAL A 95 16.75 -36.18 23.99
N VAL A 96 16.27 -37.24 23.34
CA VAL A 96 15.31 -37.15 22.23
C VAL A 96 13.98 -36.57 22.71
N GLY A 97 13.47 -36.97 23.89
CA GLY A 97 12.27 -36.40 24.49
C GLY A 97 12.39 -34.89 24.75
N ILE A 98 13.52 -34.45 25.33
CA ILE A 98 13.81 -33.03 25.54
C ILE A 98 13.96 -32.29 24.20
N ALA A 99 14.63 -32.88 23.21
CA ALA A 99 14.75 -32.29 21.88
C ALA A 99 13.39 -32.19 21.14
N CYS A 100 12.48 -33.15 21.33
CA CYS A 100 11.11 -33.10 20.81
C CYS A 100 10.25 -32.08 21.56
N VAL A 101 10.41 -31.91 22.88
CA VAL A 101 9.69 -30.89 23.66
C VAL A 101 10.21 -29.48 23.32
N LEU A 102 11.53 -29.29 23.24
CA LEU A 102 12.13 -28.04 22.77
C LEU A 102 11.75 -27.77 21.30
N GLY A 103 11.74 -28.79 20.45
CA GLY A 103 11.25 -28.71 19.07
C GLY A 103 9.79 -28.29 19.02
N ALA A 104 8.92 -28.85 19.86
CA ALA A 104 7.51 -28.48 19.94
C ALA A 104 7.28 -27.07 20.53
N LEU A 105 8.15 -26.61 21.43
CA LEU A 105 8.13 -25.24 21.97
C LEU A 105 8.67 -24.22 20.95
N LEU A 106 9.65 -24.58 20.12
CA LEU A 106 10.22 -23.74 19.06
C LEU A 106 9.37 -23.73 17.77
N VAL A 107 8.66 -24.82 17.48
CA VAL A 107 7.65 -24.91 16.40
C VAL A 107 6.28 -24.40 16.87
N GLY A 108 6.12 -24.16 18.18
CA GLY A 108 4.87 -23.75 18.82
C GLY A 108 4.35 -22.35 18.46
N ASP A 109 5.08 -21.55 17.67
CA ASP A 109 4.74 -20.16 17.37
C ASP A 109 4.65 -19.84 15.85
N ALA A 110 4.07 -20.76 15.08
CA ALA A 110 3.82 -20.58 13.63
C ALA A 110 2.33 -20.45 13.26
N ARG A 111 1.44 -20.27 14.25
CA ARG A 111 0.04 -19.89 14.04
C ARG A 111 -0.41 -18.89 15.11
N LYS A 112 0.03 -17.63 14.99
CA LYS A 112 -0.64 -16.49 15.63
C LYS A 112 -2.11 -16.51 15.19
N ARG A 113 -2.99 -17.02 16.06
CA ARG A 113 -4.43 -16.78 15.92
C ARG A 113 -4.62 -15.29 16.10
N TYR A 114 -5.01 -14.58 15.04
CA TYR A 114 -5.36 -13.18 15.14
C TYR A 114 -6.40 -13.02 16.24
N GLY A 115 -6.07 -12.22 17.27
CA GLY A 115 -7.03 -11.90 18.32
C GLY A 115 -8.25 -11.22 17.69
N PRO A 116 -9.45 -11.33 18.30
CA PRO A 116 -10.69 -10.94 17.63
C PRO A 116 -10.69 -9.49 17.15
N THR A 117 -9.94 -8.58 17.80
CA THR A 117 -9.84 -7.14 17.46
C THR A 117 -8.61 -6.76 16.65
N MET A 118 -7.79 -7.71 16.18
CA MET A 118 -6.54 -7.38 15.47
C MET A 118 -6.79 -7.09 13.99
N PRO A 119 -6.15 -6.05 13.41
CA PRO A 119 -6.08 -5.88 11.97
C PRO A 119 -5.51 -7.11 11.26
N ARG A 120 -5.93 -7.35 10.02
CA ARG A 120 -5.52 -8.51 9.22
C ARG A 120 -4.78 -8.04 7.96
N ARG A 121 -3.61 -8.61 7.68
CA ARG A 121 -2.90 -8.45 6.40
C ARG A 121 -3.69 -9.17 5.31
N VAL A 122 -4.03 -8.49 4.22
CA VAL A 122 -4.85 -9.04 3.14
C VAL A 122 -4.24 -8.96 1.75
N LEU A 123 -3.30 -8.03 1.51
CA LEU A 123 -2.52 -7.95 0.25
C LEU A 123 -1.06 -7.61 0.53
N THR A 124 -0.23 -8.01 -0.42
CA THR A 124 1.21 -7.79 -0.41
C THR A 124 1.58 -6.65 -1.36
N ASN A 125 2.48 -5.75 -0.94
CA ASN A 125 2.90 -4.57 -1.71
C ASN A 125 1.74 -3.80 -2.37
N PHE A 126 0.76 -3.41 -1.54
CA PHE A 126 -0.39 -2.60 -1.93
C PHE A 126 -0.43 -1.37 -1.02
N PRO A 127 0.35 -0.32 -1.36
CA PRO A 127 0.50 0.85 -0.51
C PRO A 127 -0.64 1.85 -0.72
N ASP A 128 -0.83 2.71 0.28
CA ASP A 128 -1.72 3.88 0.23
C ASP A 128 -3.15 3.55 -0.29
N PRO A 129 -3.86 2.58 0.34
CA PRO A 129 -5.15 2.10 -0.17
C PRO A 129 -6.30 3.11 -0.06
N GLY A 130 -6.75 3.66 -1.18
CA GLY A 130 -8.07 4.30 -1.31
C GLY A 130 -9.19 3.25 -1.36
N LEU A 131 -10.40 3.61 -0.92
CA LEU A 131 -11.48 2.65 -0.67
C LEU A 131 -12.84 3.12 -1.21
N LEU A 132 -13.44 2.30 -2.08
CA LEU A 132 -14.79 2.51 -2.60
C LEU A 132 -15.71 1.35 -2.21
N GLU A 133 -16.90 1.67 -1.69
CA GLU A 133 -18.05 0.75 -1.67
C GLU A 133 -18.99 1.12 -2.82
N TYR A 134 -19.36 0.14 -3.64
CA TYR A 134 -20.35 0.32 -4.70
C TYR A 134 -21.22 -0.93 -4.82
N ASN A 135 -22.55 -0.76 -4.72
CA ASN A 135 -23.54 -1.84 -4.75
C ASN A 135 -23.20 -3.03 -3.81
N GLY A 136 -22.75 -2.73 -2.59
CA GLY A 136 -22.37 -3.72 -1.57
C GLY A 136 -21.05 -4.46 -1.84
N THR A 137 -20.30 -4.05 -2.87
CA THR A 137 -18.98 -4.60 -3.21
C THR A 137 -17.90 -3.58 -2.88
N TRP A 138 -16.79 -4.05 -2.31
CA TRP A 138 -15.64 -3.22 -1.95
C TRP A 138 -14.55 -3.27 -3.01
N TYR A 139 -13.91 -2.13 -3.23
CA TYR A 139 -12.79 -1.96 -4.15
C TYR A 139 -11.70 -1.15 -3.43
N ALA A 140 -10.47 -1.64 -3.46
CA ALA A 140 -9.29 -0.90 -3.01
C ALA A 140 -8.48 -0.47 -4.24
N PHE A 141 -7.98 0.75 -4.21
CA PHE A 141 -7.10 1.33 -5.23
C PHE A 141 -5.76 1.65 -4.55
N GLY A 142 -4.63 1.28 -5.14
CA GLY A 142 -3.32 1.40 -4.51
C GLY A 142 -2.35 2.29 -5.25
N THR A 143 -1.32 2.77 -4.56
CA THR A 143 -0.11 3.32 -5.19
C THR A 143 0.52 2.30 -6.14
N ASN A 144 1.08 2.78 -7.26
CA ASN A 144 1.85 1.98 -8.21
C ASN A 144 2.90 1.09 -7.48
N PRO A 145 2.91 -0.24 -7.69
CA PRO A 145 3.78 -1.15 -6.94
C PRO A 145 5.25 -1.11 -7.38
N THR A 146 5.57 -0.53 -8.55
CA THR A 146 6.94 -0.37 -9.07
C THR A 146 7.37 1.10 -9.07
N GLN A 147 8.27 1.44 -8.14
CA GLN A 147 8.79 2.80 -8.04
C GLN A 147 9.69 3.16 -9.23
N HIS A 148 9.54 4.37 -9.73
CA HIS A 148 10.37 4.99 -10.77
C HIS A 148 10.36 4.32 -12.16
N ASP A 149 9.48 3.35 -12.40
CA ASP A 149 9.38 2.57 -13.65
C ASP A 149 8.43 3.21 -14.67
N PHE A 150 8.95 3.59 -15.84
CA PHE A 150 8.18 4.17 -16.96
C PHE A 150 7.37 3.15 -17.76
N ASN A 151 7.53 1.85 -17.48
CA ASN A 151 6.81 0.74 -18.12
C ASN A 151 5.95 -0.03 -17.09
N ALA A 152 5.59 0.61 -15.98
CA ALA A 152 4.78 -0.02 -14.93
C ALA A 152 3.49 -0.63 -15.51
N GLU A 153 3.20 -1.88 -15.14
CA GLU A 153 2.01 -2.62 -15.61
C GLU A 153 0.71 -2.01 -15.08
N PHE A 154 0.76 -1.40 -13.89
CA PHE A 154 -0.38 -0.78 -13.22
C PHE A 154 0.03 0.59 -12.68
N HIS A 155 -0.52 1.68 -13.24
CA HIS A 155 -0.39 3.01 -12.65
C HIS A 155 -1.23 3.09 -11.36
N VAL A 156 -2.44 2.53 -11.38
CA VAL A 156 -3.33 2.41 -10.21
C VAL A 156 -3.90 0.99 -10.15
N PRO A 157 -3.25 0.03 -9.46
CA PRO A 157 -3.78 -1.32 -9.28
C PRO A 157 -5.09 -1.32 -8.49
N ILE A 158 -6.03 -2.17 -8.90
CA ILE A 158 -7.29 -2.41 -8.19
C ILE A 158 -7.26 -3.79 -7.51
N ALA A 159 -7.82 -3.87 -6.30
CA ALA A 159 -8.08 -5.11 -5.59
C ALA A 159 -9.49 -5.17 -5.00
N MET A 160 -9.98 -6.38 -4.74
CA MET A 160 -11.33 -6.66 -4.23
C MET A 160 -11.29 -7.80 -3.19
N PRO A 161 -12.22 -7.84 -2.22
CA PRO A 161 -12.36 -8.99 -1.34
C PRO A 161 -12.87 -10.20 -2.13
N VAL A 162 -12.41 -11.38 -1.73
CA VAL A 162 -12.87 -12.66 -2.27
C VAL A 162 -14.25 -12.96 -1.69
N ASN A 163 -15.20 -13.29 -2.56
CA ASN A 163 -16.55 -13.66 -2.15
C ASN A 163 -16.55 -15.07 -1.56
N SER A 164 -17.42 -15.31 -0.56
CA SER A 164 -17.46 -16.56 0.22
C SER A 164 -17.78 -17.84 -0.59
N ALA A 165 -18.07 -17.73 -1.88
CA ALA A 165 -18.26 -18.85 -2.80
C ALA A 165 -16.93 -19.42 -3.31
N ASP A 166 -15.87 -18.61 -3.37
CA ASP A 166 -14.53 -19.03 -3.77
C ASP A 166 -13.79 -19.56 -2.54
N LYS A 167 -13.56 -20.88 -2.50
CA LYS A 167 -12.82 -21.51 -1.39
C LYS A 167 -11.39 -20.99 -1.33
N SER A 168 -10.90 -20.71 -0.13
CA SER A 168 -9.51 -20.31 0.09
C SER A 168 -8.55 -21.42 -0.38
N SER A 169 -7.47 -21.02 -1.04
CA SER A 169 -6.45 -21.94 -1.56
C SER A 169 -5.57 -22.55 -0.46
N ASP A 170 -5.62 -22.00 0.76
CA ASP A 170 -4.85 -22.45 1.93
C ASP A 170 -5.55 -23.55 2.76
N GLY A 171 -6.82 -23.85 2.46
CA GLY A 171 -7.62 -24.87 3.14
C GLY A 171 -7.89 -24.62 4.62
N SER A 172 -7.71 -23.40 5.14
CA SER A 172 -7.76 -23.13 6.59
C SER A 172 -9.18 -22.98 7.17
N GLY A 173 -10.23 -22.97 6.34
CA GLY A 173 -11.63 -23.18 6.75
C GLY A 173 -12.35 -22.02 7.45
N ASP A 174 -11.61 -21.10 8.08
CA ASP A 174 -12.15 -19.98 8.86
C ASP A 174 -12.24 -18.66 8.05
N TRP A 175 -12.94 -18.69 6.90
CA TRP A 175 -13.14 -17.51 6.05
C TRP A 175 -14.60 -17.26 5.70
N HIS A 176 -15.20 -16.30 6.40
CA HIS A 176 -16.34 -15.54 5.88
C HIS A 176 -15.80 -14.56 4.82
N GLY A 177 -16.30 -14.64 3.59
CA GLY A 177 -15.89 -13.74 2.51
C GLY A 177 -16.35 -12.28 2.72
N GLY A 178 -15.89 -11.38 1.85
CA GLY A 178 -16.14 -9.93 1.98
C GLY A 178 -15.00 -9.20 2.68
N PHE A 179 -15.28 -7.98 3.20
CA PHE A 179 -14.24 -6.99 3.57
C PHE A 179 -13.15 -7.51 4.53
N PHE A 180 -13.49 -8.35 5.50
CA PHE A 180 -12.54 -8.90 6.49
C PHE A 180 -11.91 -10.24 6.08
N GLY A 181 -12.20 -10.73 4.87
CA GLY A 181 -11.68 -11.98 4.29
C GLY A 181 -10.38 -11.81 3.52
N GLU A 182 -10.10 -12.76 2.62
CA GLU A 182 -9.01 -12.65 1.64
C GLU A 182 -9.30 -11.52 0.63
N TRP A 183 -8.28 -10.82 0.16
CA TRP A 183 -8.38 -9.88 -0.97
C TRP A 183 -7.48 -10.34 -2.12
N LYS A 184 -7.85 -9.99 -3.36
CA LYS A 184 -7.07 -10.29 -4.57
C LYS A 184 -7.01 -9.08 -5.49
N HIS A 185 -5.87 -8.89 -6.15
CA HIS A 185 -5.76 -7.97 -7.28
C HIS A 185 -6.72 -8.41 -8.39
N THR A 186 -7.35 -7.44 -9.07
CA THR A 186 -8.26 -7.74 -10.19
C THR A 186 -7.53 -7.94 -11.53
N GLY A 187 -6.20 -7.79 -11.55
CA GLY A 187 -5.39 -7.75 -12.79
C GLY A 187 -5.77 -6.59 -13.72
N ARG A 188 -6.20 -5.45 -13.16
CA ARG A 188 -6.58 -4.25 -13.91
C ARG A 188 -5.84 -3.04 -13.38
N ASP A 189 -5.40 -2.20 -14.32
CA ASP A 189 -5.04 -0.82 -14.05
C ASP A 189 -6.31 0.04 -14.13
N ALA A 190 -6.58 0.85 -13.11
CA ALA A 190 -7.64 1.85 -13.18
C ALA A 190 -7.28 2.97 -14.17
N LEU A 191 -6.00 3.32 -14.28
CA LEU A 191 -5.50 4.45 -15.06
C LEU A 191 -4.53 4.00 -16.17
N PRO A 192 -4.97 3.16 -17.15
CA PRO A 192 -4.11 2.63 -18.20
C PRO A 192 -3.64 3.69 -19.21
N GLN A 193 -4.19 4.90 -19.14
CA GLN A 193 -3.74 6.08 -19.87
C GLN A 193 -3.52 7.20 -18.88
N VAL A 194 -2.34 7.82 -18.94
CA VAL A 194 -1.90 8.91 -18.07
C VAL A 194 -2.07 10.27 -18.75
N ALA A 195 -2.16 11.33 -17.97
CA ALA A 195 -2.37 12.68 -18.51
C ALA A 195 -1.14 13.21 -19.28
N MET A 196 -1.34 14.23 -20.12
CA MET A 196 -0.23 14.87 -20.86
C MET A 196 0.71 15.72 -19.99
N TRP A 197 0.32 16.07 -18.76
CA TRP A 197 1.11 16.91 -17.84
C TRP A 197 2.01 16.10 -16.90
N GLU A 198 1.76 14.80 -16.79
CA GLU A 198 2.49 13.88 -15.91
C GLU A 198 3.45 12.98 -16.68
N THR A 199 4.20 12.17 -15.93
CA THR A 199 5.01 11.07 -16.47
C THR A 199 4.24 9.74 -16.40
N LYS A 200 4.83 8.65 -16.91
CA LYS A 200 4.24 7.29 -16.92
C LYS A 200 4.62 6.44 -15.70
N ARG A 201 4.84 7.08 -14.55
CA ARG A 201 5.37 6.46 -13.35
C ARG A 201 4.98 7.26 -12.12
N ASP A 202 5.21 6.65 -10.95
CA ASP A 202 5.08 7.33 -9.66
C ASP A 202 3.67 7.91 -9.45
N HIS A 203 2.66 7.12 -9.81
CA HIS A 203 1.24 7.36 -9.51
C HIS A 203 0.92 6.90 -8.09
N TRP A 204 0.59 7.83 -7.20
CA TRP A 204 0.52 7.57 -5.75
C TRP A 204 -0.81 7.94 -5.11
N ALA A 205 -1.14 7.24 -4.02
CA ALA A 205 -2.22 7.51 -3.07
C ALA A 205 -3.56 7.85 -3.76
N PRO A 206 -4.14 6.91 -4.52
CA PRO A 206 -5.42 7.12 -5.16
C PRO A 206 -6.58 7.09 -4.17
N ASP A 207 -7.65 7.85 -4.45
CA ASP A 207 -8.94 7.71 -3.76
C ASP A 207 -10.10 7.89 -4.75
N VAL A 208 -11.26 7.28 -4.48
CA VAL A 208 -12.35 7.16 -5.44
C VAL A 208 -13.73 7.43 -4.83
N ILE A 209 -14.48 8.33 -5.45
CA ILE A 209 -15.90 8.56 -5.11
C ILE A 209 -16.82 8.23 -6.28
N THR A 210 -18.08 7.91 -5.99
CA THR A 210 -19.13 7.77 -7.00
C THR A 210 -19.99 9.03 -7.06
N ARG A 211 -20.16 9.59 -8.25
CA ARG A 211 -21.01 10.76 -8.50
C ARG A 211 -22.49 10.40 -8.60
N PRO A 212 -23.41 11.39 -8.55
CA PRO A 212 -24.84 11.17 -8.79
C PRO A 212 -25.18 10.57 -10.17
N ASP A 213 -24.31 10.69 -11.18
CA ASP A 213 -24.47 10.04 -12.50
C ASP A 213 -24.02 8.57 -12.52
N GLY A 214 -23.62 8.02 -11.38
CA GLY A 214 -23.17 6.63 -11.23
C GLY A 214 -21.75 6.37 -11.75
N ARG A 215 -21.09 7.35 -12.35
CA ARG A 215 -19.66 7.25 -12.71
C ARG A 215 -18.77 7.57 -11.52
N HIS A 216 -17.57 7.04 -11.56
CA HIS A 216 -16.58 7.14 -10.50
C HIS A 216 -15.53 8.19 -10.86
N VAL A 217 -15.03 8.89 -9.85
CA VAL A 217 -13.96 9.89 -9.98
C VAL A 217 -12.80 9.44 -9.11
N LEU A 218 -11.68 9.14 -9.78
CA LEU A 218 -10.40 8.76 -9.22
C LEU A 218 -9.55 10.02 -9.07
N TYR A 219 -9.19 10.36 -7.85
CA TYR A 219 -8.13 11.33 -7.56
C TYR A 219 -6.84 10.57 -7.31
N TYR A 220 -5.70 11.14 -7.69
CA TYR A 220 -4.39 10.51 -7.52
C TYR A 220 -3.28 11.56 -7.55
N SER A 221 -2.06 11.17 -7.20
CA SER A 221 -0.86 12.01 -7.31
C SER A 221 -0.07 11.61 -8.56
N GLY A 222 0.31 12.55 -9.44
CA GLY A 222 1.11 12.27 -10.65
C GLY A 222 2.37 13.11 -10.74
N GLU A 223 3.52 12.50 -11.09
CA GLU A 223 4.81 13.22 -11.23
C GLU A 223 4.76 14.18 -12.43
N LEU A 224 5.01 15.47 -12.21
CA LEU A 224 5.09 16.49 -13.25
C LEU A 224 6.20 16.18 -14.27
N ASN A 225 5.86 16.17 -15.57
CA ASN A 225 6.88 15.98 -16.61
C ASN A 225 7.81 17.21 -16.80
N ILE A 226 7.31 18.42 -16.52
CA ILE A 226 8.07 19.67 -16.55
C ILE A 226 8.88 19.96 -15.27
N TRP A 227 8.53 19.32 -14.14
CA TRP A 227 9.19 19.51 -12.85
C TRP A 227 9.28 18.18 -12.11
N LYS A 228 10.09 17.27 -12.67
CA LYS A 228 10.26 15.90 -12.18
C LYS A 228 10.59 15.86 -10.69
N ARG A 229 10.14 14.81 -10.01
CA ARG A 229 10.17 14.58 -8.56
C ARG A 229 9.22 15.47 -7.74
N HIS A 230 8.41 16.29 -8.40
CA HIS A 230 7.29 17.03 -7.80
C HIS A 230 5.99 16.53 -8.41
N HIS A 231 4.94 16.49 -7.61
CA HIS A 231 3.67 15.89 -7.98
C HIS A 231 2.55 16.93 -7.92
N CYS A 232 1.49 16.71 -8.68
CA CYS A 232 0.24 17.44 -8.55
C CYS A 232 -0.92 16.44 -8.35
N VAL A 233 -2.03 16.93 -7.80
CA VAL A 233 -3.26 16.15 -7.68
C VAL A 233 -3.91 16.04 -9.04
N GLY A 234 -3.87 14.86 -9.64
CA GLY A 234 -4.61 14.49 -10.83
C GLY A 234 -6.04 14.06 -10.52
N VAL A 235 -6.87 14.05 -11.56
CA VAL A 235 -8.25 13.54 -11.48
C VAL A 235 -8.62 12.84 -12.78
N ALA A 236 -9.31 11.72 -12.67
CA ALA A 236 -9.73 10.88 -13.79
C ALA A 236 -11.17 10.38 -13.58
N VAL A 237 -11.94 10.26 -14.66
CA VAL A 237 -13.35 9.87 -14.62
C VAL A 237 -13.52 8.50 -15.28
N SER A 238 -14.25 7.59 -14.64
CA SER A 238 -14.54 6.28 -15.23
C SER A 238 -15.36 6.41 -16.52
N GLU A 239 -15.05 5.60 -17.54
CA GLU A 239 -15.79 5.56 -18.80
C GLU A 239 -17.27 5.18 -18.58
N THR A 240 -17.50 4.27 -17.64
CA THR A 240 -18.81 3.67 -17.33
C THR A 240 -19.10 3.69 -15.83
N THR A 241 -20.25 3.16 -15.41
CA THR A 241 -20.61 2.96 -13.98
C THR A 241 -19.99 1.68 -13.38
N ASN A 242 -18.85 1.24 -13.92
CA ASN A 242 -18.08 0.12 -13.41
C ASN A 242 -16.89 0.66 -12.59
N PRO A 243 -16.79 0.35 -11.28
CA PRO A 243 -15.66 0.76 -10.43
C PRO A 243 -14.29 0.33 -10.97
N LEU A 244 -14.24 -0.73 -11.78
CA LEU A 244 -13.01 -1.26 -12.38
C LEU A 244 -12.48 -0.42 -13.56
N GLY A 245 -13.13 0.69 -13.90
CA GLY A 245 -12.70 1.59 -14.98
C GLY A 245 -12.93 1.01 -16.39
N PRO A 246 -12.11 1.43 -17.38
CA PRO A 246 -10.97 2.33 -17.24
C PRO A 246 -11.38 3.74 -16.83
N TYR A 247 -10.45 4.48 -16.22
CA TYR A 247 -10.59 5.90 -15.91
C TYR A 247 -9.77 6.71 -16.92
N HIS A 248 -10.36 7.80 -17.40
CA HIS A 248 -9.71 8.72 -18.32
C HIS A 248 -9.29 9.98 -17.54
N PRO A 249 -7.99 10.34 -17.54
CA PRO A 249 -7.52 11.52 -16.83
C PRO A 249 -7.95 12.80 -17.53
N GLU A 250 -8.23 13.83 -16.72
CA GLU A 250 -8.45 15.18 -17.21
C GLU A 250 -7.16 15.80 -17.77
N PHE A 251 -7.30 16.71 -18.73
CA PHE A 251 -6.15 17.32 -19.43
C PHE A 251 -5.26 18.17 -18.51
N ALA A 252 -5.78 18.61 -17.37
CA ALA A 252 -5.04 19.38 -16.36
C ALA A 252 -5.17 18.72 -14.99
N TYR A 253 -4.18 18.92 -14.13
CA TYR A 253 -4.27 18.58 -12.71
C TYR A 253 -5.39 19.39 -12.02
N LEU A 254 -6.02 18.78 -11.02
CA LEU A 254 -7.03 19.40 -10.17
C LEU A 254 -6.42 20.48 -9.27
N ALA A 255 -5.25 20.20 -8.69
CA ALA A 255 -4.56 21.12 -7.80
C ALA A 255 -3.04 20.92 -7.84
N CYS A 256 -2.28 22.01 -7.77
CA CYS A 256 -0.83 21.95 -7.57
C CYS A 256 -0.32 23.18 -6.78
N PRO A 257 -0.22 23.09 -5.44
CA PRO A 257 0.30 24.18 -4.61
C PRO A 257 1.84 24.24 -4.72
N ILE A 258 2.33 24.94 -5.74
CA ILE A 258 3.76 25.07 -6.07
C ILE A 258 4.56 25.71 -4.94
N GLU A 259 3.95 26.61 -4.15
CA GLU A 259 4.51 27.20 -2.94
C GLU A 259 4.81 26.15 -1.84
N HIS A 260 4.09 25.02 -1.87
CA HIS A 260 4.33 23.83 -1.07
C HIS A 260 5.05 22.73 -1.87
N GLY A 261 5.68 23.03 -3.01
CA GLY A 261 6.46 22.05 -3.77
C GLY A 261 5.63 21.06 -4.60
N GLY A 262 4.31 21.23 -4.69
CA GLY A 262 3.40 20.29 -5.32
C GLY A 262 2.33 19.78 -4.34
N GLY A 263 1.44 18.91 -4.82
CA GLY A 263 0.36 18.33 -4.01
C GLY A 263 0.23 16.83 -4.25
N ILE A 264 0.01 16.08 -3.16
CA ILE A 264 -0.14 14.62 -3.15
C ILE A 264 -1.24 14.16 -2.20
N ASP A 265 -1.50 12.86 -2.18
CA ASP A 265 -2.42 12.16 -1.29
C ASP A 265 -3.84 12.76 -1.25
N PRO A 266 -4.53 12.86 -2.39
CA PRO A 266 -5.91 13.30 -2.41
C PRO A 266 -6.86 12.26 -1.81
N SER A 267 -7.77 12.68 -0.95
CA SER A 267 -8.95 11.92 -0.56
C SER A 267 -10.20 12.80 -0.63
N ALA A 268 -11.34 12.23 -0.99
CA ALA A 268 -12.56 13.00 -1.21
C ALA A 268 -13.75 12.53 -0.36
N ILE A 269 -14.54 13.49 0.08
CA ILE A 269 -15.77 13.29 0.85
C ILE A 269 -16.96 13.96 0.17
N ILE A 270 -18.05 13.21 0.06
CA ILE A 270 -19.39 13.74 -0.25
C ILE A 270 -20.13 13.91 1.08
N ASP A 271 -20.29 15.14 1.51
CA ASP A 271 -20.97 15.50 2.75
C ASP A 271 -22.49 15.27 2.63
N THR A 272 -23.18 15.34 3.76
CA THR A 272 -24.61 15.07 3.95
C THR A 272 -25.55 16.04 3.22
N ASP A 273 -25.07 17.21 2.79
CA ASP A 273 -25.80 18.15 1.92
C ASP A 273 -25.52 17.92 0.42
N GLY A 274 -24.68 16.94 0.08
CA GLY A 274 -24.21 16.67 -1.28
C GLY A 274 -23.01 17.51 -1.71
N THR A 275 -22.48 18.39 -0.86
CA THR A 275 -21.25 19.13 -1.15
C THR A 275 -20.06 18.16 -1.24
N ILE A 276 -19.25 18.31 -2.28
CA ILE A 276 -18.05 17.51 -2.50
C ILE A 276 -16.83 18.32 -2.05
N TYR A 277 -15.94 17.69 -1.29
CA TYR A 277 -14.64 18.23 -0.96
C TYR A 277 -13.55 17.22 -1.30
N VAL A 278 -12.39 17.71 -1.73
CA VAL A 278 -11.15 16.95 -1.75
C VAL A 278 -10.19 17.56 -0.71
N VAL A 279 -9.58 16.71 0.09
CA VAL A 279 -8.45 17.05 0.97
C VAL A 279 -7.18 16.46 0.37
N TYR A 280 -6.07 17.19 0.43
CA TYR A 280 -4.76 16.72 -0.07
C TYR A 280 -3.61 17.36 0.72
N LYS A 281 -2.42 16.77 0.64
CA LYS A 281 -1.18 17.30 1.23
C LYS A 281 -0.51 18.28 0.28
N GLY A 282 -0.07 19.42 0.80
CA GLY A 282 0.99 20.22 0.17
C GLY A 282 2.35 19.56 0.41
N ASP A 283 3.03 19.14 -0.64
CA ASP A 283 4.19 18.24 -0.62
C ASP A 283 5.51 18.97 -0.28
N GLY A 284 5.51 19.79 0.78
CA GLY A 284 6.62 20.69 1.11
C GLY A 284 7.94 19.99 1.38
N ASN A 285 7.88 18.70 1.71
CA ASN A 285 9.05 17.83 1.82
C ASN A 285 9.79 17.63 0.49
N SER A 286 9.15 17.73 -0.68
CA SER A 286 9.83 17.70 -1.99
C SER A 286 10.84 18.84 -2.17
N VAL A 287 10.55 20.01 -1.61
CA VAL A 287 11.42 21.21 -1.61
C VAL A 287 12.18 21.40 -0.29
N GLY A 288 12.33 20.33 0.50
CA GLY A 288 13.05 20.30 1.76
C GLY A 288 14.57 20.45 1.62
N ARG A 289 15.30 20.17 2.71
CA ARG A 289 16.76 20.37 2.81
C ARG A 289 17.55 19.07 3.04
N GLY A 290 16.91 17.92 2.84
CA GLY A 290 17.49 16.60 3.06
C GLY A 290 17.11 15.97 4.41
N GLY A 291 17.68 14.80 4.66
CA GLY A 291 17.32 13.92 5.78
C GLY A 291 16.09 13.06 5.47
N ASN A 292 15.47 12.51 6.52
CA ASN A 292 14.31 11.62 6.41
C ASN A 292 13.12 12.32 5.71
N CYS A 293 12.50 11.63 4.73
CA CYS A 293 11.58 12.22 3.75
C CYS A 293 12.04 13.56 3.15
N ASN A 294 13.35 13.81 2.97
CA ASN A 294 13.93 15.07 2.50
C ASN A 294 13.61 16.32 3.37
N ASN A 295 12.95 16.17 4.52
CA ASN A 295 12.46 17.28 5.34
C ASN A 295 12.80 17.11 6.84
N ALA A 296 14.01 16.65 7.15
CA ALA A 296 14.49 16.55 8.54
C ALA A 296 15.63 17.54 8.88
N ILE A 297 16.19 18.24 7.88
CA ILE A 297 17.24 19.26 8.08
C ILE A 297 16.61 20.67 8.19
N PRO A 298 16.82 21.41 9.31
CA PRO A 298 16.24 22.73 9.50
C PRO A 298 16.67 23.83 8.51
N PRO A 299 15.82 24.85 8.27
CA PRO A 299 14.40 24.91 8.61
C PRO A 299 13.55 23.93 7.78
N LEU A 300 12.74 23.12 8.46
CA LEU A 300 11.80 22.19 7.84
C LEU A 300 10.68 22.97 7.12
N LYS A 301 10.21 22.43 6.00
CA LYS A 301 9.09 22.95 5.19
C LYS A 301 7.73 22.54 5.77
N SER A 302 6.75 23.43 5.62
CA SER A 302 5.32 23.16 5.90
C SER A 302 4.78 22.07 4.97
N THR A 303 3.99 21.14 5.52
CA THR A 303 3.31 20.07 4.78
C THR A 303 1.83 20.12 5.15
N PRO A 304 1.09 21.14 4.69
CA PRO A 304 -0.27 21.38 5.13
C PRO A 304 -1.23 20.37 4.51
N LEU A 305 -2.28 20.04 5.25
CA LEU A 305 -3.46 19.38 4.72
C LEU A 305 -4.44 20.47 4.29
N LEU A 306 -4.75 20.49 2.99
CA LEU A 306 -5.46 21.53 2.26
C LEU A 306 -6.81 20.96 1.79
N LEU A 307 -7.89 21.70 2.04
CA LEU A 307 -9.26 21.30 1.71
C LEU A 307 -9.83 22.20 0.62
N GLN A 308 -10.15 21.62 -0.53
CA GLN A 308 -10.79 22.29 -1.65
C GLN A 308 -12.23 21.80 -1.79
N LYS A 309 -13.20 22.72 -1.75
CA LYS A 309 -14.58 22.43 -2.16
C LYS A 309 -14.64 22.28 -3.67
N LEU A 310 -15.42 21.32 -4.18
CA LEU A 310 -15.64 21.07 -5.59
C LEU A 310 -17.11 21.34 -5.98
N LYS A 311 -17.36 21.52 -7.28
CA LYS A 311 -18.71 21.51 -7.86
C LYS A 311 -19.25 20.07 -7.90
N SER A 312 -20.53 19.94 -8.27
CA SER A 312 -21.21 18.65 -8.41
C SER A 312 -20.66 17.73 -9.51
N ASP A 313 -19.78 18.23 -10.38
CA ASP A 313 -19.02 17.43 -11.35
C ASP A 313 -17.87 16.62 -10.72
N ALA A 314 -17.54 16.91 -9.45
CA ALA A 314 -16.44 16.36 -8.67
C ALA A 314 -15.04 16.60 -9.27
N ILE A 315 -14.88 17.55 -10.18
CA ILE A 315 -13.59 17.85 -10.84
C ILE A 315 -13.29 19.35 -10.94
N THR A 316 -14.27 20.23 -10.74
CA THR A 316 -14.06 21.68 -10.80
C THR A 316 -13.99 22.28 -9.39
N PRO A 317 -12.90 22.97 -9.01
CA PRO A 317 -12.83 23.75 -7.77
C PRO A 317 -13.95 24.80 -7.62
N ASP A 318 -14.51 24.92 -6.42
CA ASP A 318 -15.61 25.83 -6.06
C ASP A 318 -15.32 26.66 -4.81
N GLY A 319 -14.59 27.76 -4.98
CA GLY A 319 -14.27 28.69 -3.90
C GLY A 319 -12.91 28.46 -3.24
N GLU A 320 -12.73 29.05 -2.06
CA GLU A 320 -11.45 29.16 -1.36
C GLU A 320 -10.87 27.81 -0.90
N LEU A 321 -9.55 27.68 -1.09
CA LEU A 321 -8.72 26.60 -0.58
C LEU A 321 -8.39 26.84 0.90
N VAL A 322 -8.69 25.88 1.78
CA VAL A 322 -8.55 26.05 3.24
C VAL A 322 -7.48 25.11 3.79
N GLN A 323 -6.45 25.65 4.45
CA GLN A 323 -5.54 24.85 5.27
C GLN A 323 -6.26 24.42 6.56
N ILE A 324 -6.45 23.12 6.76
CA ILE A 324 -7.17 22.56 7.90
C ILE A 324 -6.26 21.98 8.99
N LEU A 325 -5.02 21.61 8.63
CA LEU A 325 -3.98 21.10 9.53
C LEU A 325 -2.59 21.34 8.88
N ASP A 326 -1.53 21.43 9.67
CA ASP A 326 -0.12 21.29 9.22
C ASP A 326 0.63 20.54 10.33
N ARG A 327 1.79 19.97 9.97
CA ARG A 327 2.67 19.26 10.90
C ARG A 327 3.06 20.18 12.08
N VAL A 328 3.16 19.58 13.26
CA VAL A 328 3.82 20.19 14.43
C VAL A 328 5.16 19.51 14.66
N LYS A 329 5.91 19.93 15.69
CA LYS A 329 7.24 19.35 15.99
C LYS A 329 7.15 17.84 16.27
N GLU A 330 6.04 17.42 16.86
CA GLU A 330 5.72 16.05 17.29
C GLU A 330 5.32 15.12 16.11
N ASP A 331 5.25 15.64 14.89
CA ASP A 331 5.03 14.87 13.65
C ASP A 331 6.36 14.64 12.87
N GLY A 332 7.47 15.17 13.38
CA GLY A 332 8.78 15.07 12.74
C GLY A 332 8.82 15.77 11.37
N PRO A 333 9.23 15.09 10.28
CA PRO A 333 9.40 15.73 8.98
C PRO A 333 8.09 16.19 8.32
N LEU A 334 6.96 15.52 8.53
CA LEU A 334 5.72 15.78 7.78
C LEU A 334 4.46 15.18 8.43
N VAL A 335 3.30 15.61 7.90
CA VAL A 335 2.02 14.90 7.97
C VAL A 335 1.54 14.63 6.54
N GLU A 336 0.79 13.55 6.34
CA GLU A 336 0.36 13.10 5.01
C GLU A 336 -0.86 12.16 5.02
N ALA A 337 -1.24 11.64 3.85
CA ALA A 337 -2.37 10.72 3.68
C ALA A 337 -3.66 11.14 4.42
N PRO A 338 -4.21 12.34 4.13
CA PRO A 338 -5.45 12.80 4.74
C PRO A 338 -6.65 11.95 4.28
N ASN A 339 -7.51 11.55 5.21
CA ASN A 339 -8.84 11.01 4.90
C ASN A 339 -9.88 11.62 5.84
N ILE A 340 -11.02 12.06 5.31
CA ILE A 340 -12.08 12.69 6.11
C ILE A 340 -13.36 11.87 6.02
N ILE A 341 -13.94 11.56 7.18
CA ILE A 341 -15.31 11.07 7.30
C ILE A 341 -16.08 11.92 8.32
N ARG A 342 -17.41 11.79 8.30
CA ARG A 342 -18.32 12.43 9.27
C ARG A 342 -19.08 11.35 10.02
N SER A 343 -18.99 11.35 11.36
CA SER A 343 -19.71 10.40 12.20
C SER A 343 -21.23 10.63 12.16
N SER A 344 -21.99 9.64 12.61
CA SER A 344 -23.45 9.76 12.82
C SER A 344 -23.84 10.86 13.81
N GLU A 345 -22.96 11.17 14.77
CA GLU A 345 -23.08 12.30 15.70
C GLU A 345 -22.74 13.66 15.06
N GLY A 346 -22.33 13.67 13.80
CA GLY A 346 -22.05 14.88 13.01
C GLY A 346 -20.66 15.47 13.20
N VAL A 347 -19.74 14.76 13.86
CA VAL A 347 -18.33 15.15 14.06
C VAL A 347 -17.50 14.73 12.85
N TYR A 348 -16.67 15.63 12.33
CA TYR A 348 -15.70 15.30 11.29
C TYR A 348 -14.44 14.71 11.92
N PHE A 349 -13.98 13.58 11.39
CA PHE A 349 -12.70 12.97 11.73
C PHE A 349 -11.78 13.12 10.52
N LEU A 350 -10.62 13.74 10.74
CA LEU A 350 -9.50 13.78 9.80
C LEU A 350 -8.46 12.77 10.27
N PHE A 351 -8.34 11.67 9.55
CA PHE A 351 -7.24 10.72 9.68
C PHE A 351 -6.06 11.23 8.87
N TYR A 352 -4.83 11.01 9.35
CA TYR A 352 -3.59 11.41 8.68
C TYR A 352 -2.42 10.60 9.21
N SER A 353 -1.42 10.34 8.37
CA SER A 353 -0.13 9.81 8.82
C SER A 353 0.78 10.92 9.34
N SER A 354 1.77 10.58 10.16
CA SER A 354 2.91 11.48 10.44
C SER A 354 4.25 10.74 10.48
N HIS A 355 5.34 11.50 10.50
CA HIS A 355 6.70 11.04 10.21
C HIS A 355 6.84 10.51 8.76
N CYS A 356 7.99 9.94 8.39
CA CYS A 356 8.20 9.39 7.04
C CYS A 356 7.84 7.90 6.98
N PHE A 357 7.20 7.45 5.90
CA PHE A 357 6.76 6.05 5.73
C PHE A 357 7.89 4.99 5.83
N ASP A 358 9.14 5.40 5.56
CA ASP A 358 10.33 4.54 5.66
C ASP A 358 10.89 4.41 7.10
N SER A 359 10.33 5.15 8.05
CA SER A 359 10.75 5.17 9.46
C SER A 359 9.83 4.33 10.34
N PRO A 360 10.35 3.63 11.37
CA PRO A 360 9.51 3.02 12.40
C PRO A 360 8.70 4.05 13.23
N ASP A 361 9.03 5.35 13.14
CA ASP A 361 8.23 6.41 13.77
C ASP A 361 6.92 6.70 13.02
N TYR A 362 6.73 6.17 11.80
CA TYR A 362 5.50 6.40 11.03
C TYR A 362 4.27 5.89 11.80
N ASP A 363 3.31 6.77 11.99
CA ASP A 363 2.11 6.51 12.77
C ASP A 363 0.84 7.06 12.10
N LEU A 364 -0.28 6.40 12.40
CA LEU A 364 -1.61 6.81 11.98
C LEU A 364 -2.23 7.63 13.11
N LYS A 365 -2.48 8.91 12.87
CA LYS A 365 -3.12 9.85 13.80
C LYS A 365 -4.52 10.22 13.29
N TYR A 366 -5.29 10.88 14.17
CA TYR A 366 -6.52 11.55 13.77
C TYR A 366 -6.75 12.85 14.56
N ALA A 367 -7.63 13.69 14.04
CA ALA A 367 -8.11 14.91 14.67
C ALA A 367 -9.60 15.08 14.41
N THR A 368 -10.31 15.81 15.28
CA THR A 368 -11.76 15.99 15.20
C THR A 368 -12.18 17.45 15.09
N ALA A 369 -13.27 17.72 14.36
CA ALA A 369 -13.85 19.06 14.21
C ALA A 369 -15.38 19.03 14.14
N LYS A 370 -16.02 20.15 14.49
CA LYS A 370 -17.48 20.35 14.31
C LYS A 370 -17.85 20.93 12.94
N ASN A 371 -16.85 21.34 12.16
CA ASN A 371 -16.97 21.89 10.81
C ASN A 371 -15.83 21.28 9.99
N ILE A 372 -16.10 20.88 8.75
CA ILE A 372 -15.10 20.26 7.86
C ILE A 372 -13.91 21.20 7.57
N ARG A 373 -14.09 22.51 7.67
CA ARG A 373 -13.02 23.52 7.57
C ARG A 373 -12.22 23.71 8.88
N GLY A 374 -12.46 22.88 9.89
CA GLY A 374 -11.81 22.96 11.19
C GLY A 374 -12.40 24.04 12.13
N PRO A 375 -11.64 24.47 13.17
CA PRO A 375 -10.31 23.96 13.52
C PRO A 375 -10.36 22.50 14.00
N TYR A 376 -9.34 21.73 13.62
CA TYR A 376 -9.20 20.32 14.00
C TYR A 376 -8.44 20.16 15.32
N THR A 377 -9.06 19.45 16.27
CA THR A 377 -8.46 19.10 17.57
C THR A 377 -7.83 17.71 17.48
N ARG A 378 -6.50 17.64 17.57
CA ARG A 378 -5.74 16.37 17.48
C ARG A 378 -6.08 15.43 18.64
N ALA A 379 -6.15 14.13 18.35
CA ALA A 379 -6.28 13.09 19.37
C ALA A 379 -5.04 13.06 20.28
N LYS A 380 -5.22 12.63 21.54
CA LYS A 380 -4.12 12.57 22.54
C LYS A 380 -3.06 11.51 22.25
N ARG A 381 -3.37 10.53 21.40
CA ARG A 381 -2.47 9.45 20.96
C ARG A 381 -2.67 9.18 19.47
N ALA A 382 -1.65 8.64 18.81
CA ALA A 382 -1.82 7.95 17.54
C ALA A 382 -2.83 6.80 17.69
N LEU A 383 -3.60 6.53 16.64
CA LEU A 383 -4.54 5.42 16.54
C LEU A 383 -3.79 4.08 16.41
N LEU A 384 -2.80 4.04 15.51
CA LEU A 384 -1.81 2.97 15.34
C LEU A 384 -0.41 3.57 15.25
N LYS A 385 0.59 2.84 15.74
CA LYS A 385 2.02 3.09 15.55
C LYS A 385 2.79 1.77 15.52
N SER A 386 4.08 1.81 15.21
CA SER A 386 4.95 0.61 15.30
C SER A 386 4.88 -0.06 16.68
N GLY A 387 4.73 -1.38 16.68
CA GLY A 387 4.55 -2.23 17.85
C GLY A 387 3.08 -2.50 18.22
N ASP A 388 2.13 -1.67 17.80
CA ASP A 388 0.70 -1.99 17.97
C ASP A 388 0.34 -3.16 17.04
N TYR A 389 -0.23 -4.25 17.56
CA TYR A 389 -0.60 -5.46 16.79
C TYR A 389 0.53 -6.07 15.94
N ASP A 390 1.79 -5.96 16.40
CA ASP A 390 3.01 -6.34 15.64
C ASP A 390 3.21 -5.57 14.31
N LEU A 391 2.52 -4.45 14.11
CA LEU A 391 2.69 -3.59 12.93
C LEU A 391 4.02 -2.82 12.98
N VAL A 392 4.54 -2.50 11.80
CA VAL A 392 5.70 -1.61 11.61
C VAL A 392 5.28 -0.53 10.63
N SER A 393 5.46 0.74 10.99
CA SER A 393 5.12 1.90 10.17
C SER A 393 3.67 1.88 9.61
N PRO A 394 2.63 1.76 10.46
CA PRO A 394 1.24 1.78 9.98
C PRO A 394 0.76 3.20 9.63
N GLY A 395 0.18 3.36 8.44
CA GLY A 395 -0.40 4.63 7.98
C GLY A 395 -1.05 4.53 6.59
N GLY A 396 -1.27 5.66 5.93
CA GLY A 396 -1.86 5.71 4.59
C GLY A 396 -3.29 5.15 4.58
N ALA A 397 -4.14 5.63 5.49
CA ALA A 397 -5.38 4.95 5.86
C ALA A 397 -6.64 5.61 5.27
N THR A 398 -7.56 4.77 4.79
CA THR A 398 -8.90 5.18 4.33
C THR A 398 -9.96 4.49 5.18
N VAL A 399 -10.92 5.27 5.67
CA VAL A 399 -12.03 4.80 6.51
C VAL A 399 -13.32 4.75 5.69
N SER A 400 -14.12 3.70 5.89
CA SER A 400 -15.43 3.59 5.24
C SER A 400 -16.37 4.73 5.65
N LYS A 401 -17.28 5.12 4.75
CA LYS A 401 -18.23 6.21 4.99
C LYS A 401 -19.11 6.01 6.24
N ASP A 402 -19.38 4.76 6.62
CA ASP A 402 -20.12 4.39 7.83
C ASP A 402 -19.29 4.46 9.14
N GLY A 403 -17.98 4.67 9.04
CA GLY A 403 -17.07 4.73 10.18
C GLY A 403 -16.80 3.38 10.88
N THR A 404 -17.07 2.25 10.22
CA THR A 404 -16.94 0.90 10.83
C THR A 404 -15.75 0.08 10.35
N LYS A 405 -15.11 0.47 9.24
CA LYS A 405 -14.03 -0.28 8.58
C LYS A 405 -12.89 0.67 8.24
N ILE A 406 -11.66 0.16 8.32
CA ILE A 406 -10.46 0.87 7.93
C ILE A 406 -9.58 -0.02 7.06
N VAL A 407 -9.03 0.56 5.99
CA VAL A 407 -7.88 0.02 5.24
C VAL A 407 -6.68 0.91 5.49
N PHE A 408 -5.49 0.33 5.57
CA PHE A 408 -4.24 1.06 5.75
C PHE A 408 -3.07 0.21 5.27
N HIS A 409 -1.89 0.81 5.08
CA HIS A 409 -0.67 0.06 4.80
C HIS A 409 0.23 -0.05 6.05
N ALA A 410 1.03 -1.11 6.12
CA ALA A 410 2.14 -1.23 7.07
C ALA A 410 3.29 -2.02 6.44
N ASN A 411 4.51 -1.78 6.91
CA ASN A 411 5.71 -2.44 6.39
C ASN A 411 5.69 -3.95 6.67
N CYS A 412 6.07 -4.73 5.66
CA CYS A 412 6.19 -6.18 5.67
C CYS A 412 7.46 -6.59 4.89
N PRO A 413 7.95 -7.84 5.01
CA PRO A 413 9.15 -8.29 4.29
C PRO A 413 9.10 -8.08 2.77
N GLU A 414 7.89 -8.05 2.21
CA GLU A 414 7.63 -7.93 0.78
C GLU A 414 7.30 -6.50 0.31
N GLY A 415 7.38 -5.48 1.18
CA GLY A 415 7.11 -4.07 0.86
C GLY A 415 6.13 -3.39 1.83
N ARG A 416 5.18 -2.60 1.31
CA ARG A 416 4.08 -2.02 2.09
C ARG A 416 2.81 -2.85 1.88
N CYS A 417 2.46 -3.70 2.84
CA CYS A 417 1.29 -4.59 2.73
C CYS A 417 0.00 -3.86 3.14
N MET A 418 -1.13 -4.19 2.52
CA MET A 418 -2.45 -3.68 2.92
C MET A 418 -3.02 -4.51 4.07
N TRP A 419 -3.58 -3.79 5.05
CA TRP A 419 -4.27 -4.33 6.21
C TRP A 419 -5.71 -3.81 6.27
N VAL A 420 -6.61 -4.65 6.77
CA VAL A 420 -8.01 -4.29 7.06
C VAL A 420 -8.28 -4.42 8.56
N GLY A 421 -9.13 -3.55 9.10
CA GLY A 421 -9.59 -3.63 10.49
C GLY A 421 -11.01 -3.14 10.67
N ALA A 422 -11.66 -3.59 11.74
CA ALA A 422 -12.95 -3.07 12.19
C ALA A 422 -12.70 -1.99 13.24
N ILE A 423 -13.43 -0.88 13.15
CA ILE A 423 -13.35 0.23 14.11
C ILE A 423 -14.74 0.62 14.62
N GLU A 424 -14.77 1.20 15.82
CA GLU A 424 -15.92 1.92 16.36
C GLU A 424 -15.53 3.38 16.56
N ILE A 425 -16.44 4.29 16.17
CA ILE A 425 -16.33 5.72 16.38
C ILE A 425 -17.42 6.16 17.36
N LYS A 426 -17.03 6.83 18.43
CA LYS A 426 -17.94 7.27 19.49
C LYS A 426 -17.48 8.61 20.06
N ALA A 427 -18.38 9.61 20.12
CA ALA A 427 -18.02 10.98 20.45
C ALA A 427 -16.85 11.52 19.60
N THR A 428 -15.65 11.59 20.18
CA THR A 428 -14.41 12.06 19.54
C THR A 428 -13.30 11.01 19.55
N GLU A 429 -13.63 9.74 19.79
CA GLU A 429 -12.66 8.65 19.89
C GLU A 429 -12.90 7.58 18.80
N VAL A 430 -11.80 6.99 18.34
CA VAL A 430 -11.75 5.87 17.40
C VAL A 430 -11.04 4.70 18.06
N ASN A 431 -11.66 3.52 18.06
CA ASN A 431 -11.11 2.31 18.67
C ASN A 431 -11.21 1.12 17.69
N PHE A 432 -10.20 0.24 17.68
CA PHE A 432 -10.31 -1.04 16.99
C PHE A 432 -11.22 -2.00 17.77
N VAL A 433 -12.12 -2.65 17.06
CA VAL A 433 -13.08 -3.61 17.59
C VAL A 433 -12.99 -4.93 16.85
N ALA A 434 -13.76 -5.93 17.29
CA ALA A 434 -13.83 -7.19 16.56
C ALA A 434 -14.62 -6.99 15.26
N PRO A 435 -14.22 -7.61 14.13
CA PRO A 435 -15.08 -7.71 12.97
C PRO A 435 -16.45 -8.29 13.36
N PRO A 436 -17.56 -7.76 12.81
CA PRO A 436 -18.84 -8.46 12.91
C PRO A 436 -18.70 -9.86 12.29
N GLY A 437 -19.20 -10.87 13.02
CA GLY A 437 -19.20 -12.28 12.61
C GLY A 437 -20.40 -12.68 11.76
#